data_AF-A0A6M3IHH4-F1
#
_entry.id   AF-A0A6M3IHH4-F1
#
_cell.length_a   1.000
_cell.length_b   1.000
_cell.length_c   1.000
_cell.angle_alpha   90.00
_cell.angle_beta   90.00
_cell.angle_gamma   90.00
#
_symmetry.space_group_name_H-M   'P 1'
#
loop_
_entity.id
_entity.type
_entity.pdbx_description
1 polymer ?
#
loop_
_entity_poly.entity_id
_entity_poly.type
_entity_poly.pdbx_seq_one_letter_code
_entity_poly.pdbx_strand_id
1 'polypeptide(L)'
;MSFQEFLTKYNGKFVEVAGSVGAENQCVDLANAYIRDVLELPIIEWTNAKDFPAKAGSNYEYILNTPMGIPQEGDLIVWRGVYGHIAIFIEGNADSFRSFDQNYPTGSNSHVQNHNYNNVLGWLRPKNQSDCGAELNKCIADRNRNWDYLISIADLLQKETNVTVIKEEIKKLMAYEYKVIEKEKQLKEANEEILVLRKQLNEISNINEEIKVENELLGDKVTELKGKSESQEDSIKIMEGKIEELEQSTEESSLNGLALIWKGMRRILRGR
;
A
#
# COMPACT_ATOMS: atom_id res chain seq x y z
N MET A 1 -25.21 36.09 -4.42
CA MET A 1 -25.93 35.10 -3.57
C MET A 1 -26.10 33.81 -4.36
N SER A 2 -26.29 32.66 -3.72
CA SER A 2 -26.60 31.41 -4.43
C SER A 2 -28.03 31.40 -5.00
N PHE A 3 -28.29 30.54 -5.99
CA PHE A 3 -29.62 30.39 -6.56
C PHE A 3 -30.65 29.90 -5.52
N GLN A 4 -30.28 28.96 -4.66
CA GLN A 4 -31.18 28.47 -3.60
C GLN A 4 -31.53 29.54 -2.56
N GLU A 5 -30.55 30.38 -2.19
CA GLU A 5 -30.79 31.54 -1.31
C GLU A 5 -31.74 32.55 -1.98
N PHE A 6 -31.60 32.76 -3.30
CA PHE A 6 -32.48 33.63 -4.06
C PHE A 6 -33.93 33.13 -4.05
N LEU A 7 -34.15 31.84 -4.36
CA LEU A 7 -35.48 31.22 -4.31
C LEU A 7 -36.09 31.38 -2.91
N THR A 8 -35.32 31.07 -1.86
CA THR A 8 -35.77 31.18 -0.47
C THR A 8 -36.10 32.62 -0.08
N LYS A 9 -35.27 33.58 -0.50
CA LYS A 9 -35.42 35.00 -0.16
C LYS A 9 -36.70 35.58 -0.74
N TYR A 10 -37.03 35.26 -1.99
CA TYR A 10 -38.11 35.90 -2.74
C TYR A 10 -39.40 35.08 -2.80
N ASN A 11 -39.39 33.79 -2.45
CA ASN A 11 -40.61 32.99 -2.44
C ASN A 11 -41.70 33.61 -1.55
N GLY A 12 -42.90 33.77 -2.11
CA GLY A 12 -44.04 34.41 -1.49
C GLY A 12 -44.00 35.94 -1.46
N LYS A 13 -43.06 36.60 -2.14
CA LYS A 13 -42.89 38.07 -2.11
C LYS A 13 -43.00 38.69 -3.50
N PHE A 14 -43.47 39.93 -3.53
CA PHE A 14 -43.36 40.76 -4.73
C PHE A 14 -41.95 41.36 -4.81
N VAL A 15 -41.37 41.32 -6.01
CA VAL A 15 -40.05 41.80 -6.34
C VAL A 15 -40.19 42.93 -7.33
N GLU A 16 -39.57 44.06 -7.03
CA GLU A 16 -39.54 45.25 -7.87
C GLU A 16 -38.09 45.67 -8.05
N VAL A 17 -37.65 45.89 -9.29
CA VAL A 17 -36.26 46.26 -9.60
C VAL A 17 -36.18 47.51 -10.46
N ALA A 18 -36.92 47.56 -11.57
CA ALA A 18 -36.80 48.63 -12.56
C ALA A 18 -38.11 48.87 -13.34
N GLY A 19 -39.24 48.51 -12.76
CA GLY A 19 -40.57 48.77 -13.28
C GLY A 19 -40.87 50.27 -13.37
N SER A 20 -41.80 50.60 -14.26
CA SER A 20 -42.32 51.96 -14.43
C SER A 20 -43.68 52.08 -13.75
N VAL A 21 -44.16 53.31 -13.56
CA VAL A 21 -45.49 53.58 -12.97
C VAL A 21 -46.56 52.83 -13.77
N GLY A 22 -47.22 51.86 -13.11
CA GLY A 22 -48.24 50.99 -13.73
C GLY A 22 -47.72 49.65 -14.28
N ALA A 23 -46.43 49.36 -14.14
CA ALA A 23 -45.78 48.11 -14.53
C ALA A 23 -44.83 47.65 -13.41
N GLU A 24 -45.29 47.69 -12.17
CA GLU A 24 -44.55 47.23 -10.98
C GLU A 24 -44.79 45.74 -10.73
N ASN A 25 -43.83 45.08 -10.10
CA ASN A 25 -43.86 43.69 -9.66
C ASN A 25 -44.11 42.69 -10.79
N GLN A 26 -43.44 42.90 -11.92
CA GLN A 26 -43.63 42.10 -13.13
C GLN A 26 -42.69 40.88 -13.18
N CYS A 27 -42.88 40.01 -14.16
CA CYS A 27 -41.99 38.87 -14.39
C CYS A 27 -40.54 39.30 -14.70
N VAL A 28 -40.39 40.44 -15.38
CA VAL A 28 -39.08 41.02 -15.72
C VAL A 28 -38.35 41.57 -14.48
N ASP A 29 -39.07 42.00 -13.44
CA ASP A 29 -38.46 42.44 -12.18
C ASP A 29 -37.81 41.28 -11.44
N LEU A 30 -38.49 40.12 -11.40
CA LEU A 30 -37.92 38.91 -10.83
C LEU A 30 -36.68 38.45 -11.61
N ALA A 31 -36.75 38.46 -12.95
CA ALA A 31 -35.60 38.13 -13.79
C ALA A 31 -34.43 39.09 -13.55
N ASN A 32 -34.68 40.41 -13.48
CA ASN A 32 -33.65 41.41 -13.20
C ASN A 32 -33.08 41.29 -11.77
N ALA A 33 -33.90 40.90 -10.79
CA ALA A 33 -33.40 40.61 -9.45
C ALA A 33 -32.44 39.42 -9.45
N TYR A 34 -32.75 38.36 -10.21
CA TYR A 34 -31.87 37.20 -10.37
C TYR A 34 -30.55 37.58 -11.07
N ILE A 35 -30.64 38.36 -12.15
CA ILE A 35 -29.48 38.88 -12.87
C ILE A 35 -28.56 39.69 -11.94
N ARG A 36 -29.13 40.58 -11.12
CA ARG A 36 -28.37 41.42 -10.19
C ARG A 36 -27.80 40.62 -9.01
N ASP A 37 -28.64 39.83 -8.34
CA ASP A 37 -28.30 39.25 -7.04
C ASP A 37 -27.51 37.94 -7.17
N VAL A 38 -27.83 37.11 -8.18
CA VAL A 38 -27.20 35.78 -8.38
C VAL A 38 -26.12 35.82 -9.44
N LEU A 39 -26.43 36.37 -10.63
CA LEU A 39 -25.47 36.38 -11.73
C LEU A 39 -24.44 37.52 -11.61
N GLU A 40 -24.71 38.51 -10.77
CA GLU A 40 -23.88 39.70 -10.58
C GLU A 40 -23.59 40.43 -11.92
N LEU A 41 -24.59 40.43 -12.81
CA LEU A 41 -24.53 41.06 -14.13
C LEU A 41 -25.37 42.35 -14.16
N PRO A 42 -25.11 43.26 -15.12
CA PRO A 42 -25.98 44.42 -15.34
C PRO A 42 -27.40 43.98 -15.68
N ILE A 43 -28.39 44.61 -15.01
CA ILE A 43 -29.82 44.37 -15.27
C ILE A 43 -30.21 44.85 -16.68
N ILE A 44 -31.29 44.28 -17.20
CA ILE A 44 -31.82 44.59 -18.53
C ILE A 44 -33.09 45.44 -18.34
N GLU A 45 -32.93 46.75 -18.42
CA GLU A 45 -34.01 47.72 -18.24
C GLU A 45 -34.78 48.02 -19.54
N TRP A 46 -35.94 48.67 -19.41
CA TRP A 46 -36.75 49.18 -20.54
C TRP A 46 -37.12 48.12 -21.59
N THR A 47 -37.36 46.90 -21.13
CA THR A 47 -37.54 45.72 -21.99
C THR A 47 -38.69 44.86 -21.47
N ASN A 48 -39.54 44.40 -22.40
CA ASN A 48 -40.54 43.38 -22.10
C ASN A 48 -39.90 41.98 -22.17
N ALA A 49 -40.52 41.00 -21.51
CA ALA A 49 -40.02 39.63 -21.44
C ALA A 49 -39.68 39.02 -22.81
N LYS A 50 -40.55 39.16 -23.82
CA LYS A 50 -40.29 38.60 -25.16
C LYS A 50 -39.06 39.21 -25.86
N ASP A 51 -38.66 40.41 -25.46
CA ASP A 51 -37.60 41.20 -26.08
C ASP A 51 -36.26 41.05 -25.32
N PHE A 52 -36.25 40.35 -24.18
CA PHE A 52 -35.04 40.05 -23.40
C PHE A 52 -33.90 39.48 -24.26
N PRO A 53 -34.13 38.49 -25.14
CA PRO A 53 -33.05 37.91 -25.93
C PRO A 53 -32.31 38.90 -26.82
N ALA A 54 -33.01 39.88 -27.38
CA ALA A 54 -32.40 40.92 -28.22
C ALA A 54 -31.58 41.94 -27.41
N LYS A 55 -31.73 41.95 -26.08
CA LYS A 55 -31.21 42.99 -25.17
C LYS A 55 -30.22 42.46 -24.14
N ALA A 56 -30.15 41.15 -23.95
CA ALA A 56 -29.28 40.50 -22.98
C ALA A 56 -27.78 40.70 -23.25
N GLY A 57 -27.40 41.04 -24.48
CA GLY A 57 -26.01 41.32 -24.84
C GLY A 57 -25.12 40.08 -24.82
N SER A 58 -23.80 40.26 -24.77
CA SER A 58 -22.81 39.19 -24.95
C SER A 58 -22.64 38.25 -23.75
N ASN A 59 -23.18 38.61 -22.58
CA ASN A 59 -23.08 37.83 -21.34
C ASN A 59 -23.93 36.56 -21.35
N TYR A 60 -24.80 36.42 -22.35
CA TYR A 60 -25.72 35.30 -22.47
C TYR A 60 -25.53 34.60 -23.82
N GLU A 61 -25.87 33.32 -23.84
CA GLU A 61 -26.18 32.57 -25.04
C GLU A 61 -27.70 32.44 -25.13
N TYR A 62 -28.29 32.79 -26.26
CA TYR A 62 -29.72 32.56 -26.50
C TYR A 62 -29.91 31.24 -27.23
N ILE A 63 -30.62 30.32 -26.58
CA ILE A 63 -30.87 28.97 -27.07
C ILE A 63 -32.34 28.89 -27.48
N LEU A 64 -32.59 28.59 -28.76
CA LEU A 64 -33.95 28.42 -29.28
C LEU A 64 -34.57 27.14 -28.74
N ASN A 65 -35.85 27.21 -28.41
CA ASN A 65 -36.60 26.04 -27.99
C ASN A 65 -36.72 25.03 -29.14
N THR A 66 -36.48 23.75 -28.85
CA THR A 66 -36.65 22.62 -29.77
C THR A 66 -37.39 21.50 -29.04
N PRO A 67 -38.04 20.54 -29.74
CA PRO A 67 -38.81 19.48 -29.08
C PRO A 67 -38.04 18.64 -28.05
N MET A 68 -36.71 18.58 -28.16
CA MET A 68 -35.83 17.85 -27.23
C MET A 68 -34.99 18.77 -26.35
N GLY A 69 -35.15 20.09 -26.48
CA GLY A 69 -34.36 21.06 -25.77
C GLY A 69 -34.81 21.15 -24.32
N ILE A 70 -33.89 20.90 -23.38
CA ILE A 70 -34.14 21.00 -21.94
C ILE A 70 -33.22 22.11 -21.40
N PRO A 71 -33.78 23.17 -20.79
CA PRO A 71 -32.98 24.21 -20.13
C PRO A 71 -32.19 23.65 -18.94
N GLN A 72 -31.20 24.41 -18.48
CA GLN A 72 -30.43 24.13 -17.28
C GLN A 72 -30.92 25.00 -16.12
N GLU A 73 -30.67 24.54 -14.89
CA GLU A 73 -30.97 25.32 -13.68
C GLU A 73 -30.40 26.74 -13.82
N GLY A 74 -31.25 27.74 -13.56
CA GLY A 74 -30.87 29.14 -13.64
C GLY A 74 -30.93 29.76 -15.05
N ASP A 75 -31.31 29.02 -16.10
CA ASP A 75 -31.64 29.60 -17.40
C ASP A 75 -32.89 30.50 -17.29
N LEU A 76 -32.90 31.62 -18.02
CA LEU A 76 -34.06 32.51 -18.10
C LEU A 76 -34.95 32.10 -19.28
N ILE A 77 -36.08 31.46 -18.99
CA ILE A 77 -37.02 30.95 -19.98
C ILE A 77 -37.89 32.09 -20.50
N VAL A 78 -38.04 32.22 -21.81
CA VAL A 78 -38.79 33.31 -22.44
C VAL A 78 -39.97 32.76 -23.23
N TRP A 79 -41.17 33.29 -22.97
CA TRP A 79 -42.40 32.95 -23.69
C TRP A 79 -42.83 34.06 -24.64
N ARG A 80 -43.53 33.65 -25.70
CA ARG A 80 -44.26 34.53 -26.61
C ARG A 80 -45.49 35.12 -25.92
N GLY A 81 -45.88 36.33 -26.33
CA GLY A 81 -47.11 37.00 -25.91
C GLY A 81 -47.10 38.46 -26.35
N VAL A 82 -48.10 39.25 -25.92
CA VAL A 82 -48.13 40.71 -26.18
C VAL A 82 -46.88 41.36 -25.57
N TYR A 83 -46.61 41.09 -24.30
CA TYR A 83 -45.38 41.48 -23.58
C TYR A 83 -44.42 40.28 -23.38
N GLY A 84 -44.91 39.06 -23.58
CA GLY A 84 -44.20 37.82 -23.25
C GLY A 84 -44.25 37.51 -21.76
N HIS A 85 -43.58 36.42 -21.38
CA HIS A 85 -43.33 36.05 -19.99
C HIS A 85 -41.88 35.61 -19.84
N ILE A 86 -41.30 35.79 -18.66
CA ILE A 86 -39.94 35.34 -18.35
C ILE A 86 -39.88 34.79 -16.93
N ALA A 87 -39.15 33.69 -16.75
CA ALA A 87 -39.02 33.02 -15.46
C ALA A 87 -37.66 32.32 -15.38
N ILE A 88 -37.25 31.93 -14.18
CA ILE A 88 -35.97 31.27 -13.95
C ILE A 88 -36.22 29.76 -13.86
N PHE A 89 -35.60 28.98 -14.72
CA PHE A 89 -35.73 27.53 -14.72
C PHE A 89 -35.14 26.90 -13.45
N ILE A 90 -35.86 25.95 -12.86
CA ILE A 90 -35.39 25.18 -11.71
C ILE A 90 -35.00 23.78 -12.19
N GLU A 91 -35.98 23.02 -12.70
CA GLU A 91 -35.78 21.64 -13.15
C GLU A 91 -36.89 21.22 -14.12
N GLY A 92 -36.66 20.18 -14.92
CA GLY A 92 -37.65 19.67 -15.84
C GLY A 92 -37.14 18.59 -16.79
N ASN A 93 -37.99 18.22 -17.73
CA ASN A 93 -37.69 17.30 -18.84
C ASN A 93 -38.17 17.92 -20.16
N ALA A 94 -38.26 17.14 -21.23
CA ALA A 94 -38.68 17.64 -22.56
C ALA A 94 -40.18 18.01 -22.65
N ASP A 95 -41.01 17.57 -21.70
CA ASP A 95 -42.46 17.77 -21.73
C ASP A 95 -42.94 18.86 -20.76
N SER A 96 -42.32 18.93 -19.58
CA SER A 96 -42.74 19.83 -18.49
C SER A 96 -41.56 20.24 -17.61
N PHE A 97 -41.73 21.37 -16.92
CA PHE A 97 -40.71 21.91 -16.04
C PHE A 97 -41.32 22.75 -14.91
N ARG A 98 -40.49 23.04 -13.92
CA ARG A 98 -40.76 24.00 -12.85
C ARG A 98 -39.87 25.21 -13.04
N SER A 99 -40.44 26.39 -12.90
CA SER A 99 -39.69 27.65 -12.88
C SER A 99 -40.10 28.49 -11.68
N PHE A 100 -39.26 29.48 -11.38
CA PHE A 100 -39.56 30.52 -10.41
C PHE A 100 -40.08 31.75 -11.13
N ASP A 101 -41.33 32.07 -10.85
CA ASP A 101 -42.16 32.99 -11.62
C ASP A 101 -42.68 34.09 -10.72
N GLN A 102 -42.89 35.27 -11.30
CA GLN A 102 -43.70 36.32 -10.70
C GLN A 102 -44.72 36.78 -11.72
N ASN A 103 -45.89 37.21 -11.25
CA ASN A 103 -46.98 37.69 -12.10
C ASN A 103 -47.49 36.63 -13.11
N TYR A 104 -47.30 35.34 -12.81
CA TYR A 104 -47.90 34.22 -13.53
C TYR A 104 -48.46 33.19 -12.53
N PRO A 105 -49.79 33.11 -12.34
CA PRO A 105 -50.83 33.90 -13.01
C PRO A 105 -50.77 35.39 -12.66
N THR A 106 -51.39 36.25 -13.47
CA THR A 106 -51.35 37.70 -13.28
C THR A 106 -51.78 38.12 -11.87
N GLY A 107 -51.01 39.02 -11.25
CA GLY A 107 -51.19 39.50 -9.88
C GLY A 107 -50.53 38.64 -8.81
N SER A 108 -49.85 37.56 -9.17
CA SER A 108 -49.18 36.68 -8.20
C SER A 108 -47.79 37.18 -7.78
N ASN A 109 -47.44 36.91 -6.53
CA ASN A 109 -46.09 37.09 -5.99
C ASN A 109 -45.12 36.05 -6.58
N SER A 110 -43.84 36.18 -6.23
CA SER A 110 -42.82 35.22 -6.68
C SER A 110 -43.06 33.84 -6.07
N HIS A 111 -43.15 32.79 -6.89
CA HIS A 111 -43.39 31.41 -6.45
C HIS A 111 -42.89 30.39 -7.47
N VAL A 112 -42.83 29.12 -7.06
CA VAL A 112 -42.55 28.01 -7.98
C VAL A 112 -43.82 27.66 -8.75
N GLN A 113 -43.72 27.64 -10.07
CA GLN A 113 -44.83 27.37 -10.98
C GLN A 113 -44.50 26.19 -11.91
N ASN A 114 -45.48 25.31 -12.11
CA ASN A 114 -45.38 24.23 -13.10
C ASN A 114 -45.78 24.74 -14.48
N HIS A 115 -45.00 24.37 -15.50
CA HIS A 115 -45.21 24.75 -16.89
C HIS A 115 -44.97 23.56 -17.83
N ASN A 116 -45.39 23.76 -19.08
CA ASN A 116 -44.92 23.00 -20.24
C ASN A 116 -44.30 23.99 -21.25
N TYR A 117 -43.78 23.47 -22.35
CA TYR A 117 -43.09 24.28 -23.36
C TYR A 117 -44.02 25.05 -24.31
N ASN A 118 -45.34 25.08 -24.05
CA ASN A 118 -46.27 25.82 -24.90
C ASN A 118 -45.90 27.30 -24.95
N ASN A 119 -45.74 27.83 -26.16
CA ASN A 119 -45.35 29.21 -26.44
C ASN A 119 -43.96 29.64 -25.92
N VAL A 120 -43.12 28.73 -25.43
CA VAL A 120 -41.72 29.02 -25.10
C VAL A 120 -40.95 29.30 -26.39
N LEU A 121 -40.32 30.48 -26.47
CA LEU A 121 -39.47 30.89 -27.59
C LEU A 121 -38.07 30.26 -27.50
N GLY A 122 -37.55 30.16 -26.28
CA GLY A 122 -36.18 29.76 -25.98
C GLY A 122 -35.78 30.24 -24.60
N TRP A 123 -34.49 30.22 -24.31
CA TRP A 123 -33.96 30.66 -23.02
C TRP A 123 -32.60 31.33 -23.15
N LEU A 124 -32.31 32.21 -22.19
CA LEU A 124 -31.01 32.83 -22.04
C LEU A 124 -30.19 32.06 -21.02
N ARG A 125 -29.04 31.54 -21.46
CA ARG A 125 -28.05 30.90 -20.61
C ARG A 125 -26.92 31.88 -20.29
N PRO A 126 -26.74 32.26 -19.02
CA PRO A 126 -25.61 33.11 -18.61
C PRO A 126 -24.29 32.37 -18.88
N LYS A 127 -23.33 33.03 -19.55
CA LYS A 127 -22.01 32.43 -19.83
C LYS A 127 -21.12 32.33 -18.61
N ASN A 128 -21.36 33.19 -17.63
CA ASN A 128 -20.70 33.18 -16.33
C ASN A 128 -21.55 32.45 -15.29
N GLN A 129 -22.17 31.31 -15.64
CA GLN A 129 -22.51 30.32 -14.62
C GLN A 129 -21.19 29.79 -14.07
N SER A 130 -20.52 30.61 -13.24
CA SER A 130 -19.39 30.15 -12.47
C SER A 130 -19.94 29.05 -11.58
N ASP A 131 -19.45 27.84 -11.81
CA ASP A 131 -19.56 26.65 -10.96
C ASP A 131 -18.93 26.89 -9.55
N CYS A 132 -18.73 28.17 -9.19
CA CYS A 132 -18.23 28.72 -7.94
C CYS A 132 -18.84 28.02 -6.73
N GLY A 133 -20.13 27.68 -6.75
CA GLY A 133 -20.77 26.95 -5.65
C GLY A 133 -20.36 25.48 -5.56
N ALA A 134 -20.34 24.75 -6.67
CA ALA A 134 -20.02 23.32 -6.68
C ALA A 134 -18.54 23.07 -6.41
N GLU A 135 -17.65 23.85 -7.03
CA GLU A 135 -16.21 23.76 -6.86
C GLU A 135 -15.82 24.20 -5.43
N LEU A 136 -16.45 25.24 -4.88
CA LEU A 136 -16.25 25.63 -3.49
C LEU A 136 -16.74 24.55 -2.53
N ASN A 137 -17.89 23.94 -2.78
CA ASN A 137 -18.41 22.84 -1.96
C ASN A 137 -17.49 21.61 -1.98
N LYS A 138 -16.93 21.26 -3.15
CA LYS A 138 -15.90 20.21 -3.27
C LYS A 138 -14.66 20.57 -2.45
N CYS A 139 -14.15 21.79 -2.59
CA CYS A 139 -13.01 22.26 -1.80
C CYS A 139 -13.26 22.22 -0.28
N ILE A 140 -14.45 22.61 0.16
CA ILE A 140 -14.85 22.55 1.58
C ILE A 140 -14.93 21.10 2.06
N ALA A 141 -15.53 20.21 1.27
CA ALA A 141 -15.64 18.80 1.59
C ALA A 141 -14.26 18.12 1.68
N ASP A 142 -13.37 18.39 0.74
CA ASP A 142 -12.01 17.85 0.73
C ASP A 142 -11.17 18.41 1.88
N ARG A 143 -11.31 19.71 2.20
CA ARG A 143 -10.69 20.30 3.38
C ARG A 143 -11.15 19.62 4.67
N ASN A 144 -12.46 19.43 4.85
CA ASN A 144 -13.00 18.78 6.05
C ASN A 144 -12.50 17.34 6.17
N ARG A 145 -12.53 16.56 5.07
CA ARG A 145 -12.00 15.20 5.05
C ARG A 145 -10.52 15.16 5.45
N ASN A 146 -9.71 16.06 4.90
CA ASN A 146 -8.29 16.16 5.24
C ASN A 146 -8.06 16.56 6.71
N TRP A 147 -8.93 17.40 7.27
CA TRP A 147 -8.89 17.78 8.68
C TRP A 147 -9.26 16.62 9.59
N ASP A 148 -10.28 15.84 9.25
CA ASP A 148 -10.68 14.63 9.99
C ASP A 148 -9.57 13.57 9.99
N TYR A 149 -8.86 13.41 8.86
CA TYR A 149 -7.66 12.57 8.79
C TYR A 149 -6.53 13.08 9.68
N LEU A 150 -6.30 14.40 9.74
CA LEU A 150 -5.29 14.96 10.62
C LEU A 150 -5.61 14.68 12.09
N ILE A 151 -6.88 14.84 12.49
CA ILE A 151 -7.34 14.55 13.84
C ILE A 151 -7.14 13.08 14.18
N SER A 152 -7.55 12.16 13.30
CA SER A 152 -7.42 10.72 13.56
C SER A 152 -5.97 10.28 13.66
N ILE A 153 -5.08 10.82 12.82
CA ILE A 153 -3.64 10.57 12.91
C ILE A 153 -3.08 11.15 14.21
N ALA A 154 -3.47 12.36 14.60
CA ALA A 154 -3.03 12.98 15.85
C ALA A 154 -3.39 12.13 17.07
N ASP A 155 -4.61 11.59 17.09
CA ASP A 155 -5.12 10.71 18.15
C ASP A 155 -4.35 9.39 18.22
N LEU A 156 -4.13 8.74 17.07
CA LEU A 156 -3.32 7.52 16.97
C LEU A 156 -1.88 7.73 17.47
N LEU A 157 -1.30 8.88 17.17
CA LEU A 157 0.05 9.25 17.62
C LEU A 157 0.08 9.81 19.05
N GLN A 158 -1.09 10.03 19.67
CA GLN A 158 -1.26 10.70 20.95
C GLN A 158 -0.52 12.06 21.00
N LYS A 159 -0.71 12.86 19.94
CA LYS A 159 -0.11 14.19 19.78
C LYS A 159 -1.18 15.25 19.63
N GLU A 160 -0.78 16.50 19.88
CA GLU A 160 -1.58 17.66 19.55
C GLU A 160 -1.88 17.70 18.04
N THR A 161 -3.09 18.14 17.67
CA THR A 161 -3.52 18.34 16.29
C THR A 161 -2.79 19.52 15.65
N ASN A 162 -1.53 19.31 15.30
CA ASN A 162 -0.65 20.28 14.69
C ASN A 162 0.13 19.63 13.54
N VAL A 163 -0.03 20.18 12.33
CA VAL A 163 0.56 19.62 11.10
C VAL A 163 2.08 19.48 11.20
N THR A 164 2.77 20.45 11.80
CA THR A 164 4.23 20.42 11.94
C THR A 164 4.66 19.30 12.88
N VAL A 165 3.97 19.15 14.02
CA VAL A 165 4.25 18.09 15.01
C VAL A 165 4.03 16.72 14.40
N ILE A 166 2.90 16.52 13.73
CA ILE A 166 2.53 15.25 13.10
C ILE A 166 3.50 14.91 11.96
N LYS A 167 3.88 15.89 11.14
CA LYS A 167 4.84 15.68 10.05
C LYS A 167 6.20 15.22 10.54
N GLU A 168 6.71 15.81 11.63
CA GLU A 168 7.97 15.36 12.22
C GLU A 168 7.86 13.95 12.83
N GLU A 169 6.72 13.59 13.40
CA GLU A 169 6.51 12.24 13.93
C GLU A 169 6.40 11.18 12.81
N ILE A 170 5.70 11.50 11.71
CA ILE A 170 5.64 10.63 10.52
C ILE A 170 7.04 10.38 9.95
N LYS A 171 7.89 11.42 9.87
CA LYS A 171 9.29 11.25 9.43
C LYS A 171 10.07 10.27 10.31
N LYS A 172 9.87 10.31 11.64
CA LYS A 172 10.51 9.36 12.55
C LYS A 172 10.00 7.94 12.33
N LEU A 173 8.69 7.76 12.15
CA LEU A 173 8.10 6.45 11.86
C LEU A 173 8.65 5.84 10.57
N MET A 174 8.73 6.63 9.50
CA MET A 174 9.38 6.19 8.26
C MET A 174 10.84 5.78 8.50
N ALA A 175 11.59 6.56 9.28
CA ALA A 175 12.98 6.21 9.61
C ALA A 175 13.09 4.92 10.44
N TYR A 176 12.12 4.63 11.32
CA TYR A 176 12.05 3.35 12.02
C TYR A 176 11.71 2.19 11.10
N GLU A 177 10.79 2.38 10.17
CA GLU A 177 10.42 1.38 9.16
C GLU A 177 11.63 0.95 8.33
N TYR A 178 12.41 1.91 7.80
CA TYR A 178 13.66 1.61 7.09
C TYR A 178 14.65 0.81 7.96
N LYS A 179 14.77 1.13 9.26
CA LYS A 179 15.65 0.39 10.17
C LYS A 179 15.15 -1.04 10.43
N VAL A 180 13.84 -1.26 10.49
CA VAL A 180 13.26 -2.59 10.64
C VAL A 180 13.55 -3.44 9.42
N ILE A 181 13.33 -2.91 8.21
CA ILE A 181 13.63 -3.59 6.95
C ILE A 181 15.11 -4.01 6.88
N GLU A 182 16.03 -3.11 7.26
CA GLU A 182 17.46 -3.42 7.28
C GLU A 182 17.80 -4.52 8.31
N LYS A 183 17.15 -4.49 9.48
CA LYS A 183 17.32 -5.52 10.50
C LYS A 183 16.76 -6.87 10.09
N GLU A 184 15.64 -6.91 9.37
CA GLU A 184 15.08 -8.14 8.82
C GLU A 184 16.02 -8.77 7.79
N LYS A 185 16.67 -7.96 6.96
CA LYS A 185 17.69 -8.42 6.03
C LYS A 185 18.89 -9.04 6.76
N GLN A 186 19.44 -8.35 7.76
CA GLN A 186 20.54 -8.86 8.58
C GLN A 186 20.17 -10.16 9.29
N LEU A 187 18.93 -10.26 9.80
CA LEU A 187 18.43 -11.48 10.44
C LEU A 187 18.35 -12.64 9.45
N LYS A 188 17.94 -12.39 8.22
CA LYS A 188 17.90 -13.41 7.17
C LYS A 188 19.31 -13.93 6.83
N GLU A 189 20.27 -13.03 6.64
CA GLU A 189 21.68 -13.37 6.37
C GLU A 189 22.27 -14.20 7.53
N ALA A 190 22.07 -13.76 8.77
CA ALA A 190 22.52 -14.50 9.95
C ALA A 190 21.89 -15.90 10.06
N ASN A 191 20.61 -16.05 9.68
CA ASN A 191 19.94 -17.36 9.67
C ASN A 191 20.50 -18.29 8.59
N GLU A 192 20.88 -17.75 7.43
CA GLU A 192 21.55 -18.51 6.37
C GLU A 192 22.95 -18.98 6.82
N GLU A 193 23.71 -18.12 7.49
CA GLU A 193 25.00 -18.50 8.09
C GLU A 193 24.85 -19.58 9.15
N ILE A 194 23.87 -19.45 10.06
CA ILE A 194 23.57 -20.49 11.07
C ILE A 194 23.24 -21.83 10.40
N LEU A 195 22.52 -21.82 9.28
CA LEU A 195 22.20 -23.05 8.55
C LEU A 195 23.46 -23.72 8.00
N VAL A 196 24.40 -22.94 7.45
CA VAL A 196 25.68 -23.45 6.96
C VAL A 196 26.51 -24.03 8.10
N LEU A 197 26.65 -23.28 9.21
CA LEU A 197 27.39 -23.73 10.38
C LEU A 197 26.80 -25.00 10.99
N ARG A 198 25.47 -25.15 11.02
CA ARG A 198 24.80 -26.38 11.48
C ARG A 198 25.12 -27.58 10.60
N LYS A 199 25.20 -27.41 9.28
CA LYS A 199 25.60 -28.48 8.36
C LYS A 199 27.04 -28.93 8.62
N GLN A 200 27.96 -27.97 8.73
CA GLN A 200 29.36 -28.25 9.05
C GLN A 200 29.50 -28.95 10.41
N LEU A 201 28.73 -28.54 11.42
CA LEU A 201 28.72 -29.19 12.74
C LEU A 201 28.28 -30.66 12.65
N ASN A 202 27.24 -30.95 11.87
CA ASN A 202 26.76 -32.31 11.66
C ASN A 202 27.81 -33.16 10.92
N GLU A 203 28.48 -32.61 9.91
CA GLU A 203 29.58 -33.29 9.20
C GLU A 203 30.72 -33.63 10.14
N ILE A 204 31.17 -32.67 10.97
CA ILE A 204 32.20 -32.90 11.99
C ILE A 204 31.76 -33.95 13.01
N SER A 205 30.49 -33.93 13.43
CA SER A 205 29.93 -34.94 14.35
C SER A 205 30.04 -36.34 13.77
N ASN A 206 29.65 -36.52 12.50
CA ASN A 206 29.73 -37.82 11.82
C ASN A 206 31.18 -38.30 11.69
N ILE A 207 32.10 -37.41 11.29
CA ILE A 207 33.53 -37.73 11.19
C ILE A 207 34.08 -38.16 12.57
N ASN A 208 33.69 -37.49 13.65
CA ASN A 208 34.11 -37.88 14.99
C ASN A 208 33.59 -39.26 15.41
N GLU A 209 32.37 -39.62 15.01
CA GLU A 209 31.83 -40.98 15.23
C GLU A 209 32.63 -42.03 14.45
N GLU A 210 32.97 -41.76 13.18
CA GLU A 210 33.82 -42.64 12.36
C GLU A 210 35.21 -42.84 12.97
N ILE A 211 35.88 -41.75 13.36
CA ILE A 211 37.19 -41.79 14.03
C ILE A 211 37.12 -42.57 15.34
N LYS A 212 36.02 -42.47 16.09
CA LYS A 212 35.84 -43.22 17.33
C LYS A 212 35.79 -44.72 17.06
N VAL A 213 35.03 -45.15 16.06
CA VAL A 213 34.95 -46.57 15.65
C VAL A 213 36.31 -47.07 15.17
N GLU A 214 37.04 -46.28 14.38
CA GLU A 214 38.37 -46.66 13.89
C GLU A 214 39.38 -46.80 15.04
N ASN A 215 39.35 -45.89 16.02
CA ASN A 215 40.22 -45.97 17.20
C ASN A 215 39.92 -47.20 18.07
N GLU A 216 38.65 -47.59 18.21
CA GLU A 216 38.26 -48.83 18.90
C GLU A 216 38.85 -50.06 18.16
N LEU A 217 38.72 -50.10 16.84
CA LEU A 217 39.22 -51.20 16.01
C LEU A 217 40.76 -51.30 16.00
N LEU A 218 41.45 -50.16 15.99
CA LEU A 218 42.90 -50.09 16.15
C LEU A 218 43.33 -50.55 17.54
N GLY A 219 42.57 -50.19 18.58
CA GLY A 219 42.77 -50.67 19.95
C GLY A 219 42.73 -52.21 20.04
N ASP A 220 41.71 -52.81 19.44
CA ASP A 220 41.55 -54.27 19.37
C ASP A 220 42.69 -54.95 18.58
N LYS A 221 43.17 -54.30 17.52
CA LYS A 221 44.31 -54.83 16.74
C LYS A 221 45.63 -54.75 17.49
N VAL A 222 45.83 -53.68 18.27
CA VAL A 222 47.01 -53.54 19.13
C VAL A 222 47.02 -54.60 20.23
N THR A 223 45.88 -54.92 20.85
CA THR A 223 45.80 -55.99 21.85
C THR A 223 46.04 -57.36 21.23
N GLU A 224 45.50 -57.64 20.04
CA GLU A 224 45.79 -58.88 19.30
C GLU A 224 47.29 -59.05 19.00
N LEU A 225 47.93 -58.00 18.46
CA LEU A 225 49.36 -58.03 18.12
C LEU A 225 50.26 -58.18 19.35
N LYS A 226 49.91 -57.53 20.47
CA LYS A 226 50.62 -57.73 21.74
C LYS A 226 50.57 -59.19 22.18
N GLY A 227 49.41 -59.83 22.15
CA GLY A 227 49.28 -61.25 22.51
C GLY A 227 50.10 -62.17 21.59
N LYS A 228 50.17 -61.87 20.28
CA LYS A 228 51.05 -62.61 19.35
C LYS A 228 52.54 -62.40 19.66
N SER A 229 52.95 -61.18 20.00
CA SER A 229 54.32 -60.86 20.37
C SER A 229 54.75 -61.58 21.64
N GLU A 230 53.89 -61.61 22.67
CA GLU A 230 54.15 -62.32 23.92
C GLU A 230 54.31 -63.83 23.67
N SER A 231 53.43 -64.43 22.85
CA SER A 231 53.56 -65.84 22.46
C SER A 231 54.85 -66.14 21.67
N GLN A 232 55.29 -65.20 20.83
CA GLN A 232 56.57 -65.31 20.13
C GLN A 232 57.76 -65.20 21.07
N GLU A 233 57.75 -64.28 22.04
CA GLU A 233 58.78 -64.18 23.08
C GLU A 233 58.89 -65.47 23.90
N ASP A 234 57.76 -66.04 24.30
CA ASP A 234 57.74 -67.33 25.01
C ASP A 234 58.33 -68.46 24.15
N SER A 235 58.01 -68.47 22.85
CA SER A 235 58.57 -69.44 21.90
C SER A 235 60.09 -69.26 21.73
N ILE A 236 60.57 -68.01 21.69
CA ILE A 236 62.01 -67.70 21.62
C ILE A 236 62.72 -68.19 22.88
N LYS A 237 62.19 -67.90 24.08
CA LYS A 237 62.77 -68.41 25.34
C LYS A 237 62.87 -69.94 25.36
N ILE A 238 61.85 -70.64 24.87
CA ILE A 238 61.89 -72.10 24.75
C ILE A 238 62.99 -72.55 23.79
N MET A 239 63.16 -71.88 22.65
CA MET A 239 64.22 -72.19 21.69
C MET A 239 65.60 -71.89 22.26
N GLU A 240 65.79 -70.77 22.95
CA GLU A 240 67.03 -70.41 23.65
C GLU A 240 67.42 -71.50 24.65
N GLY A 241 66.48 -71.96 25.49
CA GLY A 241 66.74 -73.06 26.42
C GLY A 241 67.14 -74.37 25.71
N LYS A 242 66.48 -74.71 24.59
CA LYS A 242 66.86 -75.88 23.78
C LYS A 242 68.24 -75.74 23.13
N ILE A 243 68.63 -74.53 22.71
CA ILE A 243 69.96 -74.26 22.17
C ILE A 243 71.00 -74.47 23.28
N GLU A 244 70.75 -73.95 24.48
CA GLU A 244 71.65 -74.12 25.64
C GLU A 244 71.82 -75.60 26.03
N GLU A 245 70.73 -76.38 26.02
CA GLU A 245 70.79 -77.84 26.19
C GLU A 245 71.64 -78.54 25.11
N LEU A 246 71.48 -78.14 23.85
CA LEU A 246 72.25 -78.68 22.73
C LEU A 246 73.74 -78.31 22.82
N GLU A 247 74.06 -77.07 23.19
CA GLU A 247 75.43 -76.61 23.43
C GLU A 247 76.11 -77.41 24.55
N GLN A 248 75.43 -77.64 25.66
CA GLN A 248 75.94 -78.51 26.74
C GLN A 248 76.16 -79.95 26.25
N SER A 249 75.23 -80.52 25.46
CA SER A 249 75.38 -81.88 24.92
C SER A 249 76.52 -81.99 23.90
N THR A 250 76.81 -80.92 23.14
CA THR A 250 77.92 -80.87 22.19
C THR A 250 79.26 -80.71 22.91
N GLU A 251 79.32 -79.91 23.97
CA GLU A 251 80.50 -79.86 24.85
C GLU A 251 80.76 -81.22 25.53
N GLU A 252 79.75 -81.86 26.12
CA GLU A 252 79.89 -83.19 26.74
C GLU A 252 80.31 -84.28 25.74
N SER A 253 79.75 -84.27 24.53
CA SER A 253 80.15 -85.21 23.49
C SER A 253 81.55 -84.94 22.94
N SER A 254 81.99 -83.68 22.86
CA SER A 254 83.37 -83.33 22.51
C SER A 254 84.38 -83.80 23.57
N LEU A 255 84.05 -83.64 24.86
CA LEU A 255 84.84 -84.13 25.99
C LEU A 255 84.92 -85.66 25.99
N ASN A 256 83.79 -86.33 25.75
CA ASN A 256 83.73 -87.78 25.60
C ASN A 256 84.50 -88.29 24.36
N GLY A 257 84.43 -87.57 23.25
CA GLY A 257 85.18 -87.86 22.02
C GLY A 257 86.69 -87.73 22.23
N LEU A 258 87.14 -86.65 22.85
CA LEU A 258 88.54 -86.45 23.26
C LEU A 258 88.99 -87.54 24.25
N ALA A 259 88.15 -87.91 25.21
CA ALA A 259 88.44 -88.99 26.16
C ALA A 259 88.55 -90.37 25.48
N LEU A 260 87.74 -90.64 24.46
CA LEU A 260 87.81 -91.85 23.63
C LEU A 260 89.07 -91.88 22.76
N ILE A 261 89.44 -90.74 22.15
CA ILE A 261 90.71 -90.59 21.42
C ILE A 261 91.89 -90.83 22.37
N TRP A 262 91.87 -90.26 23.58
CA TRP A 262 92.88 -90.50 24.61
C TRP A 262 92.94 -91.96 25.07
N LYS A 263 91.79 -92.64 25.23
CA LYS A 263 91.72 -94.09 25.52
C LYS A 263 92.28 -94.93 24.37
N GLY A 264 91.99 -94.56 23.12
CA GLY A 264 92.53 -95.20 21.92
C GLY A 264 94.05 -95.04 21.80
N MET A 265 94.56 -93.82 21.97
CA MET A 265 95.99 -93.53 22.03
C MET A 265 96.68 -94.28 23.17
N ARG A 266 96.08 -94.34 24.38
CA ARG A 266 96.60 -95.18 25.48
C ARG A 266 96.64 -96.67 25.15
N ARG A 267 95.67 -97.18 24.39
CA ARG A 267 95.66 -98.58 23.94
C ARG A 267 96.76 -98.86 22.92
N ILE A 268 97.01 -97.94 21.99
CA ILE A 268 98.11 -98.04 21.01
C ILE A 268 99.47 -97.96 21.73
N LEU A 269 99.61 -97.09 22.73
CA LEU A 269 100.85 -96.93 23.51
C LEU A 269 101.12 -98.06 24.51
N ARG A 270 100.11 -98.88 24.87
CA ARG A 270 100.23 -100.04 25.79
C ARG A 270 100.19 -101.40 25.09
N GLY A 271 100.09 -101.42 23.75
CA GLY A 271 100.13 -102.62 22.91
C GLY A 271 101.48 -102.78 22.21
N ARG A 272 102.55 -102.77 22.99
CA ARG A 272 103.87 -103.35 22.64
C ARG A 272 104.19 -104.40 23.70
#